data_AF-A0A7D9ED22-F1
#
_entry.id   AF-A0A7D9ED22-F1
#
_cell.length_a   1.000
_cell.length_b   1.000
_cell.length_c   1.000
_cell.angle_alpha   90.00
_cell.angle_beta   90.00
_cell.angle_gamma   90.00
#
_symmetry.space_group_name_H-M   'P 1'
#
loop_
_entity.id
_entity.type
_entity.pdbx_description
1 polymer ?
#
loop_
_entity_poly.entity_id
_entity_poly.type
_entity_poly.pdbx_seq_one_letter_code
_entity_poly.pdbx_strand_id
1 'polypeptide(L)'
;DNWFGVLHHVAGEHEWADGECNHGPLVETEKEKPILNKNSKALDAIRKIVTDPRFLKTLDQYVTFRHTSKLENFNSMLLKYAPKRVSFQNEAYLARTLVAVIDHNNNLDRNPSLSLSGSLKHHKVYSKRSKNWRVQVVKEEKSYDFWPTLVSRIMKKRVDDEKTVLRKNEMSSDHPKTIAPSIAMKPVPKTSDLVQRSLSRFSTVSSTE
;
A
#
# COMPACT_ATOMS: atom_id res chain seq x y z
N ASP A 1 24.85 14.34 5.40
CA ASP A 1 23.97 13.30 5.96
C ASP A 1 23.11 13.95 7.04
N ASN A 2 21.84 14.25 6.74
CA ASN A 2 21.03 15.19 7.54
C ASN A 2 20.66 14.67 8.94
N TRP A 3 20.93 13.40 9.23
CA TRP A 3 20.61 12.75 10.50
C TRP A 3 21.25 13.46 11.71
N PHE A 4 22.55 13.76 11.64
CA PHE A 4 23.26 14.43 12.74
C PHE A 4 22.85 15.90 12.90
N GLY A 5 22.31 16.52 11.84
CA GLY A 5 21.79 17.87 11.85
C GLY A 5 20.69 18.10 12.90
N VAL A 6 19.99 17.04 13.34
CA VAL A 6 18.99 17.15 14.41
C VAL A 6 19.56 17.73 15.71
N LEU A 7 20.84 17.48 16.02
CA LEU A 7 21.49 17.99 17.23
C LEU A 7 21.71 19.50 17.18
N HIS A 8 21.96 20.04 15.98
CA HIS A 8 22.05 21.46 15.72
C HIS A 8 20.66 22.09 15.76
N HIS A 9 19.71 21.50 15.02
CA HIS A 9 18.33 22.00 14.91
C HIS A 9 17.65 22.18 16.27
N VAL A 10 17.68 21.17 17.15
CA VAL A 10 17.02 21.26 18.46
C VAL A 10 17.71 22.23 19.43
N ALA A 11 18.95 22.62 19.13
CA ALA A 11 19.70 23.64 19.86
C ALA A 11 19.56 25.05 19.25
N GLY A 12 18.72 25.21 18.22
CA GLY A 12 18.51 26.49 17.52
C GLY A 12 19.62 26.85 16.54
N GLU A 13 20.54 25.93 16.23
CA GLU A 13 21.51 26.10 15.16
C GLU A 13 20.94 25.58 13.85
N HIS A 14 20.58 26.49 12.95
CA HIS A 14 19.97 26.13 11.67
C HIS A 14 20.97 26.03 10.50
N GLU A 15 22.21 26.49 10.71
CA GLU A 15 23.33 26.41 9.76
C GLU A 15 24.58 25.88 10.50
N TRP A 16 25.33 24.98 9.87
CA TRP A 16 26.58 24.40 10.40
C TRP A 16 27.53 24.01 9.25
N ALA A 17 28.75 23.59 9.58
CA ALA A 17 29.83 23.38 8.62
C ALA A 17 29.47 22.45 7.44
N ASP A 18 28.66 21.43 7.71
CA ASP A 18 28.33 20.38 6.74
C ASP A 18 26.85 20.39 6.29
N GLY A 19 26.11 21.47 6.57
CA GLY A 19 24.72 21.60 6.10
C GLY A 19 23.85 22.61 6.84
N GLU A 20 22.56 22.56 6.51
CA GLU A 20 21.53 23.44 7.04
C GLU A 20 20.21 22.69 7.24
N CYS A 21 19.28 23.30 7.97
CA CYS A 21 17.95 22.73 8.15
C CYS A 21 17.13 22.81 6.86
N ASN A 22 16.45 21.70 6.50
CA ASN A 22 15.62 21.63 5.29
C ASN A 22 14.18 22.14 5.53
N HIS A 23 14.07 23.40 5.93
CA HIS A 23 12.79 24.12 6.04
C HIS A 23 12.96 25.58 5.62
N GLY A 24 11.87 26.24 5.22
CA GLY A 24 11.88 27.67 4.93
C GLY A 24 12.04 28.54 6.19
N PRO A 25 11.93 29.88 6.06
CA PRO A 25 11.97 30.78 7.21
C PRO A 25 10.94 30.38 8.27
N LEU A 26 11.36 30.36 9.54
CA LEU A 26 10.48 30.03 10.65
C LEU A 26 9.35 31.05 10.75
N VAL A 27 8.11 30.56 10.86
CA VAL A 27 6.96 31.42 11.19
C VAL A 27 6.96 31.77 12.68
N GLU A 28 6.22 32.80 13.08
CA GLU A 28 6.28 33.35 14.45
C GLU A 28 6.03 32.29 15.54
N THR A 29 5.06 31.40 15.30
CA THR A 29 4.74 30.27 16.21
C THR A 29 5.85 29.23 16.32
N GLU A 30 6.77 29.17 15.36
CA GLU A 30 7.91 28.26 15.39
C GLU A 30 9.10 28.85 16.12
N LYS A 31 9.28 30.18 16.06
CA LYS A 31 10.33 30.89 16.79
C LYS A 31 10.13 30.87 18.30
N GLU A 32 8.89 30.79 18.76
CA GLU A 32 8.54 30.72 20.18
C GLU A 32 8.80 29.33 20.79
N LYS A 33 9.15 28.32 19.98
CA LYS A 33 9.39 26.97 20.50
C LYS A 33 10.65 26.95 21.37
N PRO A 34 10.61 26.33 22.56
CA PRO A 34 11.78 26.24 23.43
C PRO A 34 12.87 25.39 22.77
N ILE A 35 14.06 25.96 22.66
CA ILE A 35 15.28 25.27 22.20
C ILE A 35 16.03 24.64 23.38
N LEU A 36 16.80 23.58 23.09
CA LEU A 36 17.64 22.95 24.10
C LEU A 36 18.96 23.71 24.25
N ASN A 37 19.37 23.91 25.50
CA ASN A 37 20.71 24.42 25.77
C ASN A 37 21.77 23.38 25.34
N LYS A 38 22.84 23.81 24.67
CA LYS A 38 23.92 22.96 24.14
C LYS A 38 24.60 22.09 25.20
N ASN A 39 24.62 22.56 26.45
CA ASN A 39 25.23 21.90 27.60
C ASN A 39 24.18 21.26 28.51
N SER A 40 22.94 21.11 28.05
CA SER A 40 21.90 20.47 28.84
C SER A 40 22.04 18.95 28.84
N LYS A 41 21.69 18.33 29.97
CA LYS A 41 21.54 16.86 30.07
C LYS A 41 20.52 16.31 29.07
N ALA A 42 19.55 17.13 28.67
CA ALA A 42 18.56 16.77 27.66
C ALA A 42 19.22 16.60 26.29
N LEU A 43 20.05 17.55 25.85
CA LEU A 43 20.77 17.43 24.58
C LEU A 43 21.79 16.28 24.62
N ASP A 44 22.45 16.04 25.75
CA ASP A 44 23.35 14.90 25.92
C ASP A 44 22.62 13.55 25.78
N ALA A 45 21.40 13.44 26.30
CA ALA A 45 20.57 12.25 26.14
C ALA A 45 20.18 12.02 24.67
N ILE A 46 19.81 13.08 23.94
CA ILE A 46 19.54 13.00 22.50
C ILE A 46 20.79 12.59 21.74
N ARG A 47 21.95 13.21 22.06
CA ARG A 47 23.23 12.90 21.43
C ARG A 47 23.56 11.42 21.53
N LYS A 48 23.40 10.81 22.71
CA LYS A 48 23.61 9.36 22.90
C LYS A 48 22.75 8.49 21.99
N ILE A 49 21.52 8.89 21.70
CA ILE A 49 20.60 8.15 20.82
C ILE A 49 20.99 8.36 19.35
N VAL A 50 21.17 9.63 18.95
CA VAL A 50 21.46 10.01 17.56
C VAL A 50 22.79 9.45 17.09
N THR A 51 23.79 9.35 17.98
CA THR A 51 25.11 8.81 17.66
C THR A 51 25.29 7.35 18.04
N ASP A 52 24.25 6.61 18.43
CA ASP A 52 24.37 5.19 18.77
C ASP A 52 24.74 4.36 17.52
N PRO A 53 25.93 3.72 17.47
CA PRO A 53 26.35 2.94 16.31
C PRO A 53 25.43 1.78 15.97
N ARG A 54 24.75 1.18 16.95
CA ARG A 54 23.78 0.09 16.71
C ARG A 54 22.54 0.63 16.02
N PHE A 55 22.05 1.78 16.46
CA PHE A 55 20.92 2.45 15.84
C PHE A 55 21.24 2.88 14.41
N LEU A 56 22.37 3.56 14.20
CA LEU A 56 22.82 4.03 12.88
C LEU A 56 22.92 2.90 11.85
N LYS A 57 23.37 1.70 12.25
CA LYS A 57 23.42 0.50 11.38
C LYS A 57 22.06 -0.03 10.94
N THR A 58 20.98 0.37 11.62
CA THR A 58 19.62 -0.06 11.32
C THR A 58 18.75 1.05 10.74
N LEU A 59 19.29 2.28 10.65
CA LEU A 59 18.54 3.47 10.27
C LEU A 59 17.91 3.34 8.88
N ASP A 60 18.61 2.69 7.95
CA ASP A 60 18.14 2.37 6.59
C ASP A 60 16.86 1.52 6.60
N GLN A 61 16.72 0.60 7.55
CA GLN A 61 15.54 -0.22 7.73
C GLN A 61 14.33 0.62 8.17
N TYR A 62 14.55 1.68 8.95
CA TYR A 62 13.48 2.56 9.43
C TYR A 62 12.95 3.50 8.34
N VAL A 63 13.77 3.88 7.35
CA VAL A 63 13.30 4.64 6.17
C VAL A 63 12.24 3.85 5.39
N THR A 64 12.30 2.52 5.45
CA THR A 64 11.33 1.62 4.80
C THR A 64 10.13 1.24 5.69
N PHE A 65 10.11 1.67 6.96
CA PHE A 65 9.00 1.41 7.89
C PHE A 65 7.78 2.29 7.55
N ARG A 66 7.18 2.04 6.39
CA ARG A 66 5.93 2.66 5.98
C ARG A 66 4.77 1.84 6.54
N HIS A 67 3.86 2.52 7.24
CA HIS A 67 2.66 1.87 7.74
C HIS A 67 1.81 1.38 6.55
N THR A 68 1.74 0.06 6.34
CA THR A 68 1.10 -0.58 5.17
C THR A 68 -0.42 -0.64 5.28
N SER A 69 -1.02 -0.11 6.35
CA SER A 69 -2.47 -0.24 6.60
C SER A 69 -3.33 0.29 5.46
N LYS A 70 -2.91 1.35 4.76
CA LYS A 70 -3.63 1.87 3.59
C LYS A 70 -3.61 0.86 2.43
N LEU A 71 -2.44 0.27 2.15
CA LEU A 71 -2.27 -0.76 1.13
C LEU A 71 -3.05 -2.04 1.48
N GLU A 72 -3.01 -2.47 2.74
CA GLU A 72 -3.77 -3.63 3.21
C GLU A 72 -5.29 -3.40 3.12
N ASN A 73 -5.76 -2.18 3.41
CA ASN A 73 -7.15 -1.80 3.23
C ASN A 73 -7.57 -1.88 1.76
N PHE A 74 -6.76 -1.33 0.85
CA PHE A 74 -6.99 -1.43 -0.59
C PHE A 74 -7.04 -2.90 -1.05
N ASN A 75 -6.06 -3.71 -0.66
CA ASN A 75 -6.02 -5.13 -1.01
C ASN A 75 -7.25 -5.88 -0.49
N SER A 76 -7.71 -5.59 0.72
CA SER A 76 -8.92 -6.19 1.30
C SER A 76 -10.18 -5.79 0.52
N MET A 77 -10.25 -4.55 0.03
CA MET A 77 -11.35 -4.06 -0.79
C MET A 77 -11.30 -4.65 -2.20
N LEU A 78 -10.13 -4.74 -2.83
CA LEU A 78 -9.94 -5.38 -4.14
C LEU A 78 -10.47 -6.82 -4.15
N LEU A 79 -10.25 -7.57 -3.07
CA LEU A 79 -10.76 -8.93 -2.92
C LEU A 79 -12.29 -9.05 -2.91
N LYS A 80 -13.02 -7.97 -2.60
CA LYS A 80 -14.49 -7.94 -2.70
C LYS A 80 -14.95 -7.93 -4.16
N TYR A 81 -14.20 -7.26 -5.03
CA TYR A 81 -14.52 -7.12 -6.46
C TYR A 81 -13.91 -8.23 -7.32
N ALA A 82 -12.69 -8.63 -6.99
CA ALA A 82 -11.90 -9.65 -7.69
C ALA A 82 -11.38 -10.71 -6.70
N PRO A 83 -12.25 -11.59 -6.19
CA PRO A 83 -11.86 -12.64 -5.26
C PRO A 83 -10.89 -13.63 -5.91
N LYS A 84 -9.80 -13.98 -5.20
CA LYS A 84 -8.76 -14.93 -5.67
C LYS A 84 -9.27 -16.33 -5.99
N ARG A 85 -10.44 -16.71 -5.46
CA ARG A 85 -11.05 -18.04 -5.61
C ARG A 85 -11.85 -18.20 -6.90
N VAL A 86 -12.06 -17.10 -7.63
CA VAL A 86 -12.85 -17.10 -8.87
C VAL A 86 -11.92 -16.74 -10.02
N SER A 87 -11.96 -17.51 -11.10
CA SER A 87 -11.27 -17.18 -12.33
C SER A 87 -12.10 -16.18 -13.14
N PHE A 88 -11.44 -15.15 -13.65
CA PHE A 88 -12.06 -14.15 -14.50
C PHE A 88 -11.32 -14.11 -15.84
N GLN A 89 -12.05 -13.84 -16.92
CA GLN A 89 -11.44 -13.36 -18.15
C GLN A 89 -10.74 -12.02 -17.89
N ASN A 90 -9.74 -11.68 -18.69
CA ASN A 90 -8.88 -10.52 -18.45
C ASN A 90 -9.69 -9.22 -18.39
N GLU A 91 -10.63 -9.04 -19.32
CA GLU A 91 -11.48 -7.86 -19.42
C GLU A 91 -12.37 -7.71 -18.18
N ALA A 92 -12.96 -8.81 -17.72
CA ALA A 92 -13.78 -8.83 -16.51
C ALA A 92 -12.95 -8.54 -15.25
N TYR A 93 -11.73 -9.09 -15.18
CA TYR A 93 -10.79 -8.82 -14.09
C TYR A 93 -10.38 -7.36 -14.04
N LEU A 94 -10.02 -6.77 -15.19
CA LEU A 94 -9.66 -5.36 -15.31
C LEU A 94 -10.84 -4.46 -14.91
N ALA A 95 -12.04 -4.71 -15.44
CA ALA A 95 -13.22 -3.93 -15.10
C ALA A 95 -13.51 -3.95 -13.58
N ARG A 96 -13.46 -5.14 -12.96
CA ARG A 96 -13.65 -5.30 -11.50
C ARG A 96 -12.58 -4.57 -10.69
N THR A 97 -11.33 -4.64 -11.14
CA THR A 97 -10.20 -3.93 -10.50
C THR A 97 -10.37 -2.42 -10.61
N LEU A 98 -10.80 -1.90 -11.75
CA LEU A 98 -11.07 -0.48 -11.93
C LEU A 98 -12.22 0.01 -11.05
N VAL A 99 -13.30 -0.75 -10.94
CA VAL A 99 -14.42 -0.42 -10.01
C VAL A 99 -13.94 -0.42 -8.56
N ALA A 100 -13.08 -1.37 -8.17
CA ALA A 100 -12.47 -1.40 -6.85
C ALA A 100 -11.65 -0.11 -6.58
N VAL A 101 -10.84 0.32 -7.55
CA VAL A 101 -10.06 1.57 -7.45
C VAL A 101 -10.99 2.79 -7.29
N ILE A 102 -12.11 2.84 -8.02
CA ILE A 102 -13.08 3.92 -7.89
C ILE A 102 -13.72 3.93 -6.48
N ASP A 103 -14.19 2.79 -5.97
CA ASP A 103 -14.72 2.68 -4.59
C ASP A 103 -13.66 3.13 -3.57
N HIS A 104 -12.43 2.66 -3.71
CA HIS A 104 -11.34 3.03 -2.81
C HIS A 104 -11.13 4.53 -2.77
N ASN A 105 -10.97 5.16 -3.93
CA ASN A 105 -10.67 6.58 -4.05
C ASN A 105 -11.83 7.43 -3.52
N ASN A 106 -13.08 7.02 -3.77
CA ASN A 106 -14.27 7.71 -3.24
C ASN A 106 -14.37 7.61 -1.70
N ASN A 107 -13.72 6.62 -1.09
CA ASN A 107 -13.84 6.33 0.34
C ASN A 107 -12.52 6.47 1.13
N LEU A 108 -11.46 6.99 0.52
CA LEU A 108 -10.11 7.07 1.11
C LEU A 108 -10.08 8.01 2.31
N ASP A 109 -10.61 9.21 2.12
CA ASP A 109 -10.49 10.35 3.04
C ASP A 109 -11.79 10.65 3.79
N ARG A 110 -12.56 9.60 4.10
CA ARG A 110 -13.75 9.72 4.95
C ARG A 110 -13.41 10.33 6.30
N ASN A 111 -14.27 11.26 6.73
CA ASN A 111 -14.14 11.96 8.00
C ASN A 111 -14.29 10.98 9.18
N PRO A 112 -13.78 11.36 10.36
CA PRO A 112 -14.14 10.70 11.61
C PRO A 112 -15.65 10.74 11.88
N SER A 113 -16.20 9.63 12.35
CA SER A 113 -17.59 9.57 12.79
C SER A 113 -17.75 10.22 14.15
N LEU A 114 -18.80 11.04 14.30
CA LEU A 114 -19.15 11.71 15.55
C LEU A 114 -20.23 10.92 16.33
N SER A 115 -20.19 11.06 17.64
CA SER A 115 -21.23 10.62 18.58
C SER A 115 -22.39 11.61 18.59
N LEU A 116 -23.49 11.24 19.27
CA LEU A 116 -24.64 12.13 19.45
C LEU A 116 -24.27 13.43 20.19
N SER A 117 -23.22 13.40 21.02
CA SER A 117 -22.71 14.58 21.73
C SER A 117 -21.66 15.38 20.93
N GLY A 118 -21.41 15.01 19.67
CA GLY A 118 -20.42 15.68 18.81
C GLY A 118 -18.97 15.26 19.04
N SER A 119 -18.70 14.30 19.94
CA SER A 119 -17.36 13.78 20.19
C SER A 119 -16.96 12.67 19.21
N LEU A 120 -15.66 12.48 18.97
CA LEU A 120 -15.17 11.42 18.09
C LEU A 120 -15.56 10.01 18.58
N LYS A 121 -16.10 9.19 17.68
CA LYS A 121 -16.30 7.76 17.95
C LYS A 121 -14.99 7.01 17.85
N HIS A 122 -14.79 6.09 18.80
CA HIS A 122 -13.59 5.28 18.89
C HIS A 122 -13.94 3.80 19.03
N HIS A 123 -13.05 2.92 18.58
CA HIS A 123 -13.11 1.49 18.87
C HIS A 123 -11.76 0.98 19.35
N LYS A 124 -11.80 -0.10 20.15
CA LYS A 124 -10.60 -0.76 20.68
C LYS A 124 -10.16 -1.87 19.72
N VAL A 125 -8.87 -1.87 19.36
CA VAL A 125 -8.25 -2.91 18.54
C VAL A 125 -7.14 -3.58 19.34
N TYR A 126 -7.18 -4.91 19.42
CA TYR A 126 -6.11 -5.66 20.05
C TYR A 126 -4.95 -5.90 19.09
N SER A 127 -3.73 -5.47 19.46
CA SER A 127 -2.51 -5.71 18.69
C SER A 127 -1.88 -7.03 19.13
N LYS A 128 -1.93 -8.05 18.27
CA LYS A 128 -1.27 -9.35 18.53
C LYS A 128 0.25 -9.22 18.65
N ARG A 129 0.87 -8.27 17.92
CA ARG A 129 2.32 -8.03 17.95
C ARG A 129 2.79 -7.49 19.29
N SER A 130 2.13 -6.45 19.81
CA SER A 130 2.52 -5.80 21.06
C SER A 130 1.76 -6.34 22.29
N LYS A 131 0.85 -7.30 22.09
CA LYS A 131 -0.04 -7.88 23.12
C LYS A 131 -0.83 -6.83 23.93
N ASN A 132 -1.13 -5.68 23.32
CA ASN A 132 -1.77 -4.56 23.99
C ASN A 132 -2.97 -4.03 23.17
N TRP A 133 -3.87 -3.32 23.84
CA TRP A 133 -4.99 -2.64 23.21
C TRP A 133 -4.57 -1.26 22.70
N ARG A 134 -5.07 -0.89 21.52
CA ARG A 134 -4.98 0.46 20.98
C ARG A 134 -6.35 1.00 20.64
N VAL A 135 -6.50 2.32 20.70
CA VAL A 135 -7.72 3.01 20.31
C VAL A 135 -7.59 3.48 18.86
N GLN A 136 -8.64 3.31 18.07
CA GLN A 136 -8.72 3.84 16.70
C GLN A 136 -10.00 4.66 16.53
N VAL A 137 -9.87 5.78 15.83
CA VAL A 137 -11.01 6.61 15.43
C VAL A 137 -11.83 5.86 14.40
N VAL A 138 -13.14 5.79 14.61
CA VAL A 138 -14.08 5.21 13.66
C VAL A 138 -14.33 6.24 12.56
N LYS A 139 -14.14 5.86 11.30
CA LYS A 139 -14.52 6.71 10.16
C LYS A 139 -16.03 6.61 9.91
N GLU A 140 -16.60 7.63 9.28
CA GLU A 140 -17.97 7.60 8.76
C GLU A 140 -18.23 6.39 7.87
N GLU A 141 -19.50 6.08 7.60
CA GLU A 141 -19.87 5.01 6.70
C GLU A 141 -19.39 5.26 5.26
N LYS A 142 -19.33 4.20 4.45
CA LYS A 142 -18.92 4.36 3.05
C LYS A 142 -20.04 5.03 2.27
N SER A 143 -19.68 5.97 1.40
CA SER A 143 -20.58 6.47 0.37
C SER A 143 -20.38 5.68 -0.92
N TYR A 144 -21.50 5.49 -1.63
CA TYR A 144 -21.55 4.88 -2.96
C TYR A 144 -22.17 5.84 -3.98
N ASP A 145 -22.08 7.14 -3.74
CA ASP A 145 -22.70 8.18 -4.58
C ASP A 145 -22.09 8.24 -5.99
N PHE A 146 -20.89 7.67 -6.18
CA PHE A 146 -20.30 7.49 -7.50
C PHE A 146 -21.05 6.47 -8.38
N TRP A 147 -21.83 5.57 -7.77
CA TRP A 147 -22.45 4.45 -8.47
C TRP A 147 -23.54 4.88 -9.46
N PRO A 148 -24.51 5.74 -9.09
CA PRO A 148 -25.48 6.29 -10.05
C PRO A 148 -24.81 6.96 -11.26
N THR A 149 -23.76 7.76 -11.04
CA THR A 149 -23.02 8.41 -12.13
C THR A 149 -22.33 7.40 -13.04
N LEU A 150 -21.72 6.36 -12.47
CA LEU A 150 -21.05 5.32 -13.25
C LEU A 150 -22.06 4.54 -14.09
N VAL A 151 -23.18 4.11 -13.52
CA VAL A 151 -24.25 3.41 -14.24
C VAL A 151 -24.83 4.28 -15.34
N SER A 152 -25.12 5.55 -15.07
CA SER A 152 -25.61 6.50 -16.07
C SER A 152 -24.65 6.63 -17.26
N ARG A 153 -23.34 6.74 -17.00
CA ARG A 153 -22.32 6.80 -18.05
C ARG A 153 -22.24 5.51 -18.87
N ILE A 154 -22.37 4.34 -18.23
CA ILE A 154 -22.41 3.05 -18.92
C ILE A 154 -23.63 2.97 -19.84
N MET A 155 -24.82 3.34 -19.33
CA MET A 155 -26.05 3.33 -20.10
C MET A 155 -25.98 4.30 -21.28
N LYS A 156 -25.50 5.52 -21.07
CA LYS A 156 -25.28 6.49 -22.15
C LYS A 156 -24.34 5.93 -23.21
N LYS A 157 -23.18 5.40 -22.82
CA LYS A 157 -22.24 4.76 -23.76
C LYS A 157 -22.88 3.60 -24.54
N ARG A 158 -23.82 2.86 -23.92
CA ARG A 158 -24.53 1.76 -24.59
C ARG A 158 -25.58 2.27 -25.58
N VAL A 159 -26.29 3.35 -25.25
CA VAL A 159 -27.27 4.00 -26.15
C VAL A 159 -26.55 4.60 -27.36
N ASP A 160 -25.42 5.26 -27.13
CA ASP A 160 -24.63 5.91 -28.18
C ASP A 160 -23.83 4.87 -29.04
N ASP A 161 -23.74 3.62 -28.61
CA ASP A 161 -23.03 2.55 -29.35
C ASP A 161 -24.00 1.88 -30.33
N GLU A 162 -23.83 2.17 -31.61
CA GLU A 162 -24.65 1.62 -32.70
C GLU A 162 -24.37 0.13 -32.98
N LYS A 163 -23.28 -0.44 -32.47
CA LYS A 163 -22.92 -1.84 -32.77
C LYS A 163 -23.58 -2.83 -31.81
N THR A 164 -23.86 -4.05 -32.26
CA THR A 164 -24.44 -5.11 -31.42
C THR A 164 -23.59 -5.46 -30.18
N VAL A 165 -24.27 -5.83 -29.09
CA VAL A 165 -23.65 -6.36 -27.86
C VAL A 165 -22.89 -7.67 -28.07
N LEU A 166 -23.20 -8.40 -29.16
CA LEU A 166 -22.57 -9.66 -29.52
C LEU A 166 -21.28 -9.48 -30.35
N ARG A 167 -20.85 -8.23 -30.61
CA ARG A 167 -19.67 -8.00 -31.44
C ARG A 167 -18.43 -8.62 -30.79
N LYS A 168 -17.55 -9.19 -31.62
CA LYS A 168 -16.21 -9.53 -31.17
C LYS A 168 -15.43 -8.24 -30.98
N ASN A 169 -14.94 -8.01 -29.78
CA ASN A 169 -13.97 -6.95 -29.54
C ASN A 169 -12.59 -7.48 -29.91
N GLU A 170 -11.82 -6.68 -30.63
CA GLU A 170 -10.42 -7.00 -30.89
C GLU A 170 -9.64 -7.02 -29.58
N MET A 171 -8.74 -7.98 -29.45
CA MET A 171 -7.89 -8.10 -28.27
C MET A 171 -6.88 -6.97 -28.29
N SER A 172 -6.81 -6.20 -27.20
CA SER A 172 -5.85 -5.09 -27.07
C SER A 172 -4.42 -5.58 -27.32
N SER A 173 -3.57 -4.73 -27.90
CA SER A 173 -2.13 -4.96 -28.04
C SER A 173 -1.48 -5.31 -26.69
N ASP A 174 -1.99 -4.71 -25.62
CA ASP A 174 -1.44 -4.81 -24.27
C ASP A 174 -2.04 -6.00 -23.50
N HIS A 175 -2.92 -6.78 -24.13
CA HIS A 175 -3.48 -7.95 -23.50
C HIS A 175 -2.38 -9.00 -23.26
N PRO A 176 -2.28 -9.65 -22.09
CA PRO A 176 -1.18 -10.55 -21.76
C PRO A 176 -0.93 -11.66 -22.79
N LYS A 177 -2.00 -12.19 -23.40
CA LYS A 177 -1.89 -13.22 -24.45
C LYS A 177 -1.30 -12.71 -25.77
N THR A 178 -1.40 -11.41 -26.04
CA THR A 178 -0.80 -10.76 -27.23
C THR A 178 0.69 -10.52 -27.01
N ILE A 179 1.09 -10.25 -25.76
CA ILE A 179 2.49 -9.98 -25.39
C ILE A 179 3.32 -11.27 -25.41
N ALA A 180 2.83 -12.33 -24.75
CA ALA A 180 3.53 -13.61 -24.73
C ALA A 180 2.54 -14.78 -24.53
N PRO A 181 2.79 -15.94 -25.16
CA PRO A 181 1.96 -17.12 -24.95
C PRO A 181 2.12 -17.74 -23.55
N SER A 182 3.18 -17.37 -22.81
CA SER A 182 3.49 -17.88 -21.47
C SER A 182 4.17 -16.81 -20.62
N ILE A 183 3.97 -16.89 -19.29
CA ILE A 183 4.70 -16.08 -18.31
C ILE A 183 6.13 -16.61 -18.04
N ALA A 184 6.47 -17.77 -18.59
CA ALA A 184 7.77 -18.38 -18.39
C ALA A 184 8.87 -17.55 -19.07
N MET A 185 9.92 -17.19 -18.31
CA MET A 185 11.11 -16.50 -18.84
C MET A 185 12.04 -17.43 -19.65
N LYS A 186 11.64 -18.69 -19.89
CA LYS A 186 12.40 -19.70 -20.60
C LYS A 186 11.49 -20.40 -21.62
N PRO A 187 12.05 -20.91 -22.74
CA PRO A 187 11.27 -21.65 -23.73
C PRO A 187 10.63 -22.88 -23.07
N VAL A 188 9.39 -23.16 -23.48
CA VAL A 188 8.65 -24.33 -23.01
C VAL A 188 9.35 -25.60 -23.51
N PRO A 189 9.82 -26.48 -22.62
CA PRO A 189 10.42 -27.76 -23.04
C PRO A 189 9.40 -28.63 -23.77
N LYS A 190 9.87 -29.59 -24.58
CA LYS A 190 8.96 -30.56 -25.21
C LYS A 190 8.25 -31.38 -24.14
N THR A 191 6.97 -31.68 -24.38
CA THR A 191 6.17 -32.53 -23.48
C THR A 191 6.82 -33.89 -23.23
N SER A 192 7.48 -34.48 -24.24
CA SER A 192 8.26 -35.72 -24.13
C SER A 192 9.32 -35.66 -23.05
N ASP A 193 10.07 -34.55 -23.02
CA ASP A 193 11.21 -34.36 -22.12
C ASP A 193 10.71 -34.15 -20.69
N LEU A 194 9.55 -33.50 -20.54
CA LEU A 194 8.88 -33.32 -19.24
C LEU A 194 8.34 -34.65 -18.69
N VAL A 195 7.75 -35.49 -19.54
CA VAL A 195 7.25 -36.82 -19.16
C VAL A 195 8.39 -37.75 -18.75
N GLN A 196 9.52 -37.74 -19.48
CA GLN A 196 10.70 -38.55 -19.10
C GLN A 196 11.32 -38.11 -17.77
N ARG A 197 11.31 -36.81 -17.46
CA ARG A 197 11.82 -36.26 -16.20
C ARG A 197 10.81 -36.34 -15.04
N SER A 198 9.56 -36.66 -15.34
CA SER A 198 8.49 -36.80 -14.34
C SER A 198 8.71 -38.07 -13.53
N LEU A 199 9.42 -37.94 -12.40
CA LEU A 199 9.54 -39.02 -11.43
C LEU A 199 8.22 -39.15 -10.64
N SER A 200 7.52 -40.26 -10.82
CA SER A 200 6.41 -40.64 -9.93
C SER A 200 6.95 -40.93 -8.53
N ARG A 201 6.33 -40.34 -7.50
CA ARG A 201 6.61 -40.70 -6.10
C ARG A 201 6.17 -42.11 -5.74
N PHE A 202 5.34 -42.72 -6.59
CA PHE A 202 4.91 -44.11 -6.49
C PHE A 202 5.63 -44.89 -7.58
N SER A 203 6.90 -45.19 -7.39
CA SER A 203 7.56 -46.22 -8.19
C SER A 203 7.03 -47.57 -7.73
N THR A 204 6.30 -48.28 -8.58
CA THR A 204 5.99 -49.70 -8.40
C THR A 204 7.31 -50.45 -8.30
N VAL A 205 7.60 -50.99 -7.11
CA VAL A 205 8.65 -52.00 -6.95
C VAL A 205 8.25 -53.17 -7.84
N SER A 206 8.99 -53.35 -8.93
CA SER A 206 8.94 -54.57 -9.73
C SER A 206 9.42 -55.70 -8.84
N SER A 207 8.50 -56.50 -8.31
CA SER A 207 8.82 -57.80 -7.73
C SER A 207 9.39 -58.66 -8.86
N THR A 208 10.72 -58.76 -8.95
CA THR A 208 11.38 -59.80 -9.73
C THR A 208 11.19 -61.14 -9.01
N GLU A 209 10.85 -62.14 -9.82
CA GLU A 209 10.61 -63.56 -9.51
C GLU A 209 11.58 -64.19 -8.51
#